data_AF-A0A4V4HF76-F1
#
_entry.id   AF-A0A4V4HF76-F1
#
_cell.length_a   1.000
_cell.length_b   1.000
_cell.length_c   1.000
_cell.angle_alpha   90.00
_cell.angle_beta   90.00
_cell.angle_gamma   90.00
#
_symmetry.space_group_name_H-M   'P 1'
#
loop_
_entity.id
_entity.type
_entity.pdbx_description
1 polymer ?
#
loop_
_entity_poly.entity_id
_entity_poly.type
_entity_poly.pdbx_seq_one_letter_code
_entity_poly.pdbx_strand_id
1 'polypeptide(L)'
;LDQCPESGSTKVSWGEHEENHYFWSFDPDGSTQISQRICDLIGLPKYRVEINPWELSCPDYHFQAIQQVQKFLGYDPSTQDFAKACGLPLIE
;
A
#
# COMPACT_ATOMS: atom_id res chain seq x y z
N LEU A 1 16.77 27.96 1.62
CA LEU A 1 16.22 27.39 2.87
C LEU A 1 14.84 26.90 2.46
N ASP A 2 14.85 25.86 1.63
CA ASP A 2 13.67 25.46 0.90
C ASP A 2 12.99 24.40 1.74
N GLN A 3 11.91 24.83 2.39
CA GLN A 3 11.05 23.97 3.17
C GLN A 3 10.46 22.92 2.23
N CYS A 4 10.62 21.65 2.58
CA CYS A 4 9.94 20.53 1.95
C CYS A 4 8.44 20.86 1.87
N PRO A 5 7.77 20.74 0.70
CA PRO A 5 6.33 20.90 0.66
C PRO A 5 5.71 19.80 1.52
N GLU A 6 4.66 20.18 2.26
CA GLU A 6 3.87 19.34 3.16
C GLU A 6 3.73 17.91 2.63
N SER A 7 4.05 16.93 3.49
CA SER A 7 3.89 15.50 3.22
C SER A 7 2.58 15.25 2.47
N GLY A 8 2.67 14.88 1.19
CA GLY A 8 1.51 14.64 0.35
C GLY A 8 0.63 13.57 0.99
N SER A 9 -0.52 13.98 1.53
CA SER A 9 -1.50 13.05 2.09
C SER A 9 -2.28 12.44 0.92
N THR A 10 -1.88 11.24 0.49
CA THR A 10 -2.67 10.45 -0.47
C THR A 10 -3.82 9.75 0.26
N LYS A 11 -5.05 10.08 -0.11
CA LYS A 11 -6.25 9.38 0.38
C LYS A 11 -6.42 8.08 -0.41
N VAL A 12 -6.17 6.94 0.25
CA VAL A 12 -6.45 5.61 -0.31
C VAL A 12 -7.77 5.11 0.25
N SER A 13 -8.76 4.83 -0.60
CA SER A 13 -10.03 4.22 -0.20
C SER A 13 -9.98 2.71 -0.45
N TRP A 14 -10.14 1.90 0.60
CA TRP A 14 -10.11 0.43 0.53
C TRP A 14 -11.51 -0.21 0.43
N GLY A 15 -12.52 0.55 -0.01
CA GLY A 15 -13.93 0.13 -0.08
C GLY A 15 -14.79 0.70 1.06
N GLU A 16 -16.12 0.61 0.92
CA GLU A 16 -17.11 1.21 1.84
C GLU A 16 -17.29 0.45 3.17
N HIS A 17 -16.63 -0.68 3.35
CA HIS A 17 -16.81 -1.55 4.51
C HIS A 17 -15.64 -1.44 5.48
N GLU A 18 -15.60 -0.32 6.21
CA GLU A 18 -14.54 0.01 7.19
C GLU A 18 -14.41 -0.98 8.36
N GLU A 19 -15.36 -1.92 8.54
CA GLU A 19 -15.45 -2.63 9.82
C GLU A 19 -15.30 -4.16 9.76
N ASN A 20 -15.48 -4.84 8.62
CA ASN A 20 -15.46 -6.30 8.59
C ASN A 20 -14.94 -6.89 7.25
N HIS A 21 -13.63 -6.77 7.01
CA HIS A 21 -13.00 -7.48 5.89
C HIS A 21 -12.94 -9.01 6.09
N TYR A 22 -13.10 -9.48 7.32
CA TYR A 22 -13.09 -10.89 7.66
C TYR A 22 -14.43 -11.31 8.25
N PHE A 23 -14.92 -12.47 7.82
CA PHE A 23 -16.10 -13.09 8.38
C PHE A 23 -15.91 -14.61 8.43
N TRP A 24 -16.71 -15.27 9.25
CA TRP A 24 -16.73 -16.72 9.34
C TRP A 24 -17.79 -17.29 8.39
N SER A 25 -17.45 -18.39 7.73
CA SER A 25 -18.36 -19.16 6.88
C SER A 25 -18.26 -20.64 7.23
N PHE A 26 -19.37 -21.36 7.07
CA PHE A 26 -19.35 -22.82 7.06
C PHE A 26 -19.06 -23.37 5.66
N ASP A 27 -19.27 -22.56 4.63
CA ASP A 27 -19.01 -22.94 3.25
C ASP A 27 -17.49 -22.96 3.02
N PRO A 28 -16.93 -24.03 2.41
CA PRO A 28 -15.50 -24.11 2.14
C PRO A 28 -14.94 -22.96 1.31
N ASP A 29 -15.80 -22.29 0.53
CA ASP A 29 -15.46 -21.17 -0.35
C ASP A 29 -15.72 -19.78 0.27
N GLY A 30 -16.32 -19.72 1.46
CA GLY A 30 -16.64 -18.47 2.12
C GLY A 30 -17.84 -17.71 1.53
N SER A 31 -18.72 -18.36 0.76
CA SER A 31 -19.83 -17.67 0.09
C SER A 31 -20.90 -17.11 1.03
N THR A 32 -21.14 -17.75 2.18
CA THR A 32 -22.15 -17.28 3.15
C THR A 32 -21.54 -16.87 4.49
N GLN A 33 -21.84 -15.65 4.94
CA GLN A 33 -21.45 -15.19 6.26
C GLN A 33 -22.31 -15.81 7.38
N ILE A 34 -21.66 -16.34 8.41
CA ILE A 34 -22.29 -16.77 9.66
C ILE A 34 -22.67 -15.52 10.48
N SER A 35 -23.86 -15.56 11.08
CA SER A 35 -24.30 -14.47 11.96
C SER A 35 -23.41 -14.30 13.20
N GLN A 36 -23.23 -13.06 13.65
CA GLN A 36 -22.43 -12.77 14.84
C GLN A 36 -22.89 -13.51 16.10
N ARG A 37 -24.20 -13.72 16.26
CA ARG A 37 -24.76 -14.48 17.39
C ARG A 37 -24.25 -15.91 17.45
N ILE A 38 -24.14 -16.57 16.29
CA ILE A 38 -23.59 -17.93 16.22
C ILE A 38 -22.12 -17.89 16.56
N CYS A 39 -21.34 -16.97 15.96
CA CYS A 39 -19.93 -16.80 16.27
C CYS A 39 -19.68 -16.63 17.77
N ASP A 40 -20.45 -15.79 18.44
CA ASP A 40 -20.33 -15.55 19.89
C ASP A 40 -20.71 -16.81 20.70
N LEU A 41 -21.74 -17.56 20.28
CA LEU A 41 -22.19 -18.79 20.94
C LEU A 41 -21.14 -19.91 20.93
N ILE A 42 -20.45 -20.08 19.80
CA ILE A 42 -19.40 -21.11 19.65
C ILE A 42 -17.99 -20.58 19.94
N GLY A 43 -17.86 -19.33 20.38
CA GLY A 43 -16.59 -18.75 20.79
C GLY A 43 -15.61 -18.48 19.65
N LEU A 44 -16.10 -18.19 18.44
CA LEU A 44 -15.23 -17.81 17.32
C LEU A 44 -14.60 -16.42 17.55
N PRO A 45 -13.31 -16.24 17.25
CA PRO A 45 -12.65 -14.98 17.46
C PRO A 45 -13.12 -13.92 16.44
N LYS A 46 -13.02 -12.65 16.84
CA LYS A 46 -13.28 -11.49 15.98
C LYS A 46 -11.94 -11.00 15.45
N TYR A 47 -11.82 -10.89 14.13
CA TYR A 47 -10.65 -10.30 13.50
C TYR A 47 -10.88 -8.82 13.25
N ARG A 48 -9.84 -8.03 13.50
CA ARG A 48 -9.78 -6.62 13.16
C ARG A 48 -8.71 -6.43 12.10
N VAL A 49 -8.99 -5.62 11.09
CA VAL A 49 -7.94 -5.17 10.18
C VAL A 49 -7.10 -4.14 10.90
N GLU A 50 -5.81 -4.39 10.95
CA GLU A 50 -4.82 -3.44 11.45
C GLU A 50 -3.92 -3.03 10.29
N ILE A 51 -3.78 -1.72 10.12
CA ILE A 51 -2.82 -1.14 9.18
C ILE A 51 -1.60 -0.76 10.02
N ASN A 52 -0.52 -1.50 9.83
CA ASN A 52 0.76 -1.15 10.41
C ASN A 52 1.58 -0.43 9.34
N PRO A 53 1.87 0.88 9.49
CA PRO A 53 2.77 1.56 8.59
C PRO A 53 4.15 0.92 8.73
N TRP A 54 4.57 0.16 7.74
CA TRP A 54 5.97 -0.21 7.60
C TRP A 54 6.68 0.97 6.96
N GLU A 55 7.40 1.70 7.79
CA GLU A 55 8.39 2.67 7.33
C GLU A 55 9.54 1.87 6.69
N LEU A 56 9.40 1.60 5.40
CA LEU A 56 10.53 1.17 4.58
C LEU A 56 11.47 2.36 4.50
N SER A 57 12.45 2.41 5.40
CA SER A 57 13.52 3.40 5.28
C SER A 57 14.20 3.16 3.93
N CYS A 58 14.08 4.12 3.02
CA CYS A 58 14.89 4.16 1.82
C CYS A 58 15.96 5.21 2.06
N PRO A 59 17.17 4.83 2.50
CA PRO A 59 18.27 5.78 2.66
C PRO A 59 18.52 6.57 1.38
N ASP A 60 18.82 7.86 1.53
CA ASP A 60 19.07 8.80 0.44
C ASP A 60 20.08 8.28 -0.60
N TYR A 61 21.03 7.45 -0.18
CA TYR A 61 22.02 6.86 -1.09
C TYR A 61 21.41 5.97 -2.18
N HIS A 62 20.24 5.37 -1.97
CA HIS A 62 19.54 4.60 -3.01
C HIS A 62 19.07 5.52 -4.14
N PHE A 63 18.49 6.68 -3.78
CA PHE A 63 18.08 7.69 -4.74
C PHE A 63 19.28 8.30 -5.47
N GLN A 64 20.38 8.55 -4.75
CA GLN A 64 21.62 9.03 -5.37
C GLN A 64 22.20 7.99 -6.35
N ALA A 65 22.22 6.71 -5.96
CA ALA A 65 22.71 5.63 -6.81
C ALA A 65 21.89 5.52 -8.10
N ILE A 66 20.56 5.53 -8.02
CA ILE A 66 19.72 5.44 -9.22
C ILE A 66 19.85 6.69 -10.10
N GLN A 67 20.03 7.89 -9.53
CA GLN A 67 20.31 9.11 -10.30
C GLN A 67 21.61 8.98 -11.12
N GLN A 68 22.65 8.34 -10.58
CA GLN A 68 23.88 8.10 -11.33
C GLN A 68 23.68 7.10 -12.48
N VAL A 69 22.92 6.04 -12.24
CA VAL A 69 22.57 5.06 -13.28
C VAL A 69 21.77 5.70 -14.41
N GLN A 70 20.77 6.52 -14.08
CA GLN A 70 19.97 7.26 -15.06
C GLN A 70 20.84 8.17 -15.94
N LYS A 71 21.72 8.97 -15.32
CA LYS A 71 22.66 9.83 -16.04
C LYS A 71 23.61 9.04 -16.94
N PHE A 72 24.14 7.92 -16.44
CA PHE A 72 25.03 7.05 -17.21
C PHE A 72 24.34 6.49 -18.46
N LEU A 73 23.03 6.19 -18.36
CA LEU A 73 22.21 5.72 -19.47
C LEU A 73 21.69 6.86 -20.37
N GLY A 74 22.03 8.12 -20.08
CA GLY A 74 21.64 9.28 -20.88
C GLY A 74 20.25 9.83 -20.57
N TYR A 75 19.62 9.41 -19.47
CA TYR A 75 18.35 9.95 -19.00
C TYR A 75 18.56 11.14 -18.06
N ASP A 76 17.64 12.10 -18.11
CA ASP A 76 17.55 13.18 -17.14
C ASP A 76 16.82 12.69 -15.88
N PRO A 77 17.46 12.67 -14.69
CA PRO A 77 16.81 12.23 -13.45
C PRO A 77 15.65 13.10 -12.99
N SER A 78 15.49 14.29 -13.56
CA SER A 78 14.35 15.18 -13.27
C SER A 78 13.12 14.88 -14.13
N THR A 79 13.21 13.96 -15.09
CA THR A 79 12.10 13.54 -15.94
C THR A 79 11.66 12.10 -15.65
N GLN A 80 10.49 11.74 -16.17
CA GLN A 80 9.93 10.39 -16.03
C GLN A 80 10.36 9.45 -17.18
N ASP A 81 11.28 9.87 -18.04
CA ASP A 81 11.60 9.13 -19.28
C ASP A 81 12.27 7.78 -18.98
N PHE A 82 13.10 7.72 -17.93
CA PHE A 82 13.66 6.47 -17.45
C PHE A 82 12.58 5.49 -16.99
N ALA A 83 11.61 5.96 -16.20
CA ALA A 83 10.50 5.13 -15.73
C ALA A 83 9.66 4.59 -16.90
N LYS A 84 9.35 5.44 -17.89
CA LYS A 84 8.64 5.05 -19.11
C LYS A 84 9.40 4.00 -19.91
N ALA A 85 10.71 4.19 -20.11
CA ALA A 85 11.56 3.24 -20.84
C ALA A 85 11.65 1.87 -20.13
N CYS A 86 11.61 1.87 -18.79
CA CYS A 86 11.62 0.66 -17.98
C CYS A 86 10.22 0.04 -17.74
N GLY A 87 9.14 0.67 -18.21
CA GLY A 87 7.77 0.23 -17.94
C GLY A 87 7.38 0.31 -16.46
N LEU A 88 8.01 1.22 -15.70
CA LEU A 88 7.72 1.44 -14.28
C LEU A 88 6.49 2.35 -14.09
N PRO A 89 5.78 2.24 -12.94
CA PRO A 89 4.67 3.13 -12.62
C PRO A 89 5.10 4.60 -12.61
N LEU A 90 4.24 5.47 -13.14
CA LEU A 90 4.41 6.91 -13.05
C LEU A 90 3.69 7.41 -11.80
N ILE A 91 4.43 8.09 -10.93
CA ILE A 91 3.89 8.73 -9.73
C ILE A 91 3.72 10.22 -10.06
N GLU A 92 2.54 10.76 -9.76
CA GLU A 92 2.21 12.20 -9.92
C GLU A 92 2.85 13.06 -8.84
#